data_AF-A0A4V1SXT7-F1
#
_entry.id   AF-A0A4V1SXT7-F1
#
_cell.length_a   1.000
_cell.length_b   1.000
_cell.length_c   1.000
_cell.angle_alpha   90.00
_cell.angle_beta   90.00
_cell.angle_gamma   90.00
#
_symmetry.space_group_name_H-M   'P 1'
#
loop_
_entity.id
_entity.type
_entity.pdbx_description
1 polymer ?
#
loop_
_entity_poly.entity_id
_entity_poly.type
_entity_poly.pdbx_seq_one_letter_code
_entity_poly.pdbx_strand_id
1 'polypeptide(L)'
;IIGLCLLIGGLKHYEQKFSTSSVTIALISLVSIVVFTLVFPTFTESVKGSYYSTPQLIFASIACLVIYAAFLFAQTRRYRQYFLTVGADENEDTAIPIPISNKMFATSLVFLLVSLGIVVLLAKTLTPTIEGIITGYQLPKSLVGVVIAAIILLPEASAAILAARKNRLQTSINLSLGSALASIGLTIPVVAVVCIMMDMPIILGLDIKSIILLALSVFTVMLSLSSGKSNIVYGVVLLVNLFAFIFLMIYP
;
A
#
# COMPACT_ATOMS: atom_id res chain seq x y z
N ILE A 1 -4.72 1.68 -7.10
CA ILE A 1 -5.99 1.11 -6.55
C ILE A 1 -7.03 2.22 -6.34
N ILE A 2 -6.77 3.23 -5.49
CA ILE A 2 -7.74 4.31 -5.17
C ILE A 2 -8.32 4.98 -6.42
N GLY A 3 -7.49 5.33 -7.40
CA GLY A 3 -7.96 5.95 -8.65
C GLY A 3 -8.99 5.11 -9.41
N LEU A 4 -8.76 3.79 -9.52
CA LEU A 4 -9.72 2.86 -10.13
C LEU A 4 -11.01 2.74 -9.31
N CYS A 5 -10.91 2.67 -7.98
CA CYS A 5 -12.07 2.60 -7.10
C CYS A 5 -12.95 3.86 -7.22
N LEU A 6 -12.36 5.05 -7.26
CA LEU A 6 -13.08 6.32 -7.42
C LEU A 6 -13.71 6.44 -8.81
N LEU A 7 -12.99 6.04 -9.85
CA LEU A 7 -13.51 6.08 -11.23
C LEU A 7 -14.68 5.11 -11.42
N ILE A 8 -14.49 3.84 -11.07
CA ILE A 8 -15.50 2.79 -11.26
C ILE A 8 -16.69 3.00 -10.30
N GLY A 9 -16.41 3.39 -9.06
CA GLY A 9 -17.42 3.69 -8.06
C GLY A 9 -18.28 4.90 -8.43
N GLY A 10 -17.63 5.97 -8.89
CA GLY A 10 -18.29 7.20 -9.35
C GLY A 10 -19.09 7.02 -10.65
N LEU A 11 -18.60 6.23 -11.61
CA LEU A 11 -19.35 5.92 -12.84
C LEU A 11 -20.69 5.23 -12.56
N LYS A 12 -20.76 4.42 -11.50
CA LYS A 12 -21.96 3.65 -11.16
C LYS A 12 -22.89 4.35 -10.18
N HIS A 13 -22.35 5.06 -9.19
CA HIS A 13 -23.16 5.62 -8.08
C HIS A 13 -23.13 7.15 -8.01
N TYR A 14 -22.45 7.83 -8.94
CA TYR A 14 -22.24 9.28 -8.99
C TYR A 14 -21.44 9.83 -7.79
N GLU A 15 -22.00 9.79 -6.58
CA GLU A 15 -21.34 10.14 -5.32
C GLU A 15 -21.42 8.99 -4.31
N GLN A 16 -20.29 8.64 -3.71
CA GLN A 16 -20.18 7.68 -2.62
C GLN A 16 -19.56 8.37 -1.40
N LYS A 17 -20.12 8.13 -0.22
CA LYS A 17 -19.64 8.71 1.03
C LYS A 17 -18.64 7.80 1.73
N PHE A 18 -17.69 8.40 2.42
CA PHE A 18 -16.73 7.70 3.29
C PHE A 18 -16.33 8.61 4.46
N SER A 19 -15.74 8.01 5.49
CA SER A 19 -15.28 8.69 6.71
C SER A 19 -13.97 9.42 6.45
N THR A 20 -14.01 10.76 6.47
CA THR A 20 -12.82 11.62 6.37
C THR A 20 -11.85 11.39 7.52
N SER A 21 -12.35 11.04 8.72
CA SER A 21 -11.53 10.75 9.89
C SER A 21 -10.64 9.51 9.68
N SER A 22 -11.20 8.42 9.15
CA SER A 22 -10.44 7.19 8.88
C SER A 22 -9.35 7.41 7.84
N VAL A 23 -9.70 8.11 6.76
CA VAL A 23 -8.74 8.47 5.73
C VAL A 23 -7.62 9.35 6.28
N THR A 24 -7.96 10.38 7.04
CA THR A 24 -6.97 11.31 7.61
C THR A 24 -5.97 10.57 8.50
N ILE A 25 -6.44 9.66 9.36
CA ILE A 25 -5.56 8.82 10.19
C ILE A 25 -4.61 8.00 9.31
N ALA A 26 -5.14 7.34 8.28
CA ALA A 26 -4.32 6.51 7.38
C ALA A 26 -3.30 7.34 6.58
N LEU A 27 -3.69 8.50 6.06
CA LEU A 27 -2.81 9.36 5.25
C LEU A 27 -1.70 10.00 6.09
N ILE A 28 -2.00 10.46 7.31
CA ILE A 28 -0.97 11.02 8.21
C ILE A 28 0.09 9.95 8.51
N SER A 29 -0.34 8.73 8.85
CA SER A 29 0.57 7.60 9.06
C SER A 29 1.38 7.29 7.80
N LEU A 30 0.75 7.30 6.63
CA LEU A 30 1.39 6.92 5.36
C LEU A 30 2.43 7.94 4.94
N VAL A 31 2.09 9.23 4.99
CA VAL A 31 3.02 10.34 4.70
C VAL A 31 4.25 10.22 5.59
N SER A 32 4.06 10.02 6.89
CA SER A 32 5.16 9.92 7.84
C SER A 32 6.07 8.74 7.55
N ILE A 33 5.52 7.54 7.36
CA ILE A 33 6.29 6.34 7.03
C ILE A 33 7.07 6.52 5.73
N VAL A 34 6.41 7.01 4.67
CA VAL A 34 7.02 7.20 3.35
C VAL A 34 8.17 8.21 3.41
N VAL A 35 7.98 9.34 4.08
CA VAL A 35 9.03 10.37 4.19
C VAL A 35 10.23 9.85 4.98
N PHE A 36 9.99 9.22 6.13
CA PHE A 36 11.07 8.67 6.96
C PHE A 36 11.84 7.55 6.26
N THR A 37 11.22 6.80 5.36
CA THR A 37 11.87 5.62 4.79
C THR A 37 12.41 5.83 3.39
N LEU A 38 11.74 6.64 2.57
CA LEU A 38 12.04 6.75 1.13
C LEU A 38 12.57 8.14 0.72
N VAL A 39 12.33 9.19 1.52
CA VAL A 39 12.73 10.57 1.19
C VAL A 39 13.98 10.98 1.96
N PHE A 40 13.95 10.87 3.29
CA PHE A 40 15.05 11.28 4.16
C PHE A 40 16.41 10.61 3.90
N PRO A 41 16.52 9.33 3.48
CA PRO A 41 17.83 8.76 3.18
C PRO A 41 18.57 9.49 2.04
N THR A 42 17.84 10.16 1.14
CA THR A 42 18.43 10.93 0.02
C THR A 42 18.97 12.29 0.46
N PHE A 43 18.49 12.84 1.56
CA PHE A 43 18.86 14.18 2.05
C PHE A 43 19.75 14.16 3.30
N THR A 44 20.08 12.98 3.80
CA THR A 44 20.89 12.85 5.01
C THR A 44 22.37 12.83 4.65
N GLU A 45 23.17 13.68 5.29
CA GLU A 45 24.61 13.82 4.95
C GLU A 45 25.53 12.80 5.65
N SER A 46 24.97 11.93 6.51
CA SER A 46 25.76 11.01 7.33
C SER A 46 26.48 9.92 6.52
N VAL A 47 25.98 9.59 5.33
CA VAL A 47 26.64 8.69 4.37
C VAL A 47 26.51 9.32 2.99
N LYS A 48 27.59 9.30 2.18
CA LYS A 48 27.51 9.77 0.79
C LYS A 48 26.62 8.82 -0.02
N GLY A 49 25.48 9.34 -0.49
CA GLY A 49 24.52 8.61 -1.32
C GLY A 49 23.18 8.38 -0.60
N SER A 50 22.24 7.71 -1.26
CA SER A 50 20.87 7.48 -0.77
C SER A 50 20.76 6.34 0.27
N TYR A 51 21.76 6.24 1.15
CA TYR A 51 21.90 5.19 2.16
C TYR A 51 21.61 5.73 3.55
N TYR A 52 21.00 4.89 4.39
CA TYR A 52 21.03 5.13 5.82
C TYR A 52 22.27 4.53 6.47
N SER A 53 22.84 5.27 7.43
CA SER A 53 23.74 4.68 8.41
C SER A 53 22.98 3.69 9.31
N THR A 54 23.68 2.74 9.91
CA THR A 54 23.07 1.74 10.81
C THR A 54 22.18 2.36 11.91
N PRO A 55 22.62 3.44 12.62
CA PRO A 55 21.76 4.09 13.60
C PRO A 55 20.49 4.71 13.00
N GLN A 56 20.57 5.31 11.81
CA GLN A 56 19.42 5.90 11.11
C GLN A 56 18.45 4.83 10.63
N LEU A 57 18.96 3.71 10.13
CA LEU A 57 18.15 2.59 9.68
C LEU A 57 17.37 1.96 10.84
N ILE A 58 18.02 1.79 12.00
CA ILE A 58 17.36 1.30 13.23
C ILE A 58 16.28 2.28 13.67
N PHE A 59 16.59 3.57 13.74
CA PHE A 59 15.62 4.59 14.12
C PHE A 59 14.41 4.61 13.16
N ALA A 60 14.64 4.64 11.86
CA ALA A 60 13.58 4.63 10.84
C ALA A 60 12.72 3.38 10.93
N SER A 61 13.33 2.21 11.17
CA SER A 61 12.61 0.94 11.34
C SER A 61 11.72 0.94 12.58
N ILE A 62 12.24 1.41 13.72
CA ILE A 62 11.46 1.54 14.96
C ILE A 62 10.33 2.55 14.78
N ALA A 63 10.60 3.72 14.19
CA ALA A 63 9.59 4.74 13.94
C ALA A 63 8.46 4.19 13.05
N CYS A 64 8.77 3.44 12.00
CA CYS A 64 7.77 2.79 11.15
C CYS A 64 6.91 1.79 11.93
N LEU A 65 7.52 0.94 12.75
CA LEU A 65 6.78 -0.01 13.59
C LEU A 65 5.86 0.69 14.58
N VAL A 66 6.33 1.78 15.21
CA VAL A 66 5.51 2.57 16.16
C VAL A 66 4.33 3.22 15.45
N ILE A 67 4.54 3.85 14.30
CA ILE A 67 3.46 4.49 13.53
C ILE A 67 2.45 3.45 13.05
N TYR A 68 2.93 2.31 12.53
CA TYR A 68 2.06 1.23 12.07
C TYR A 68 1.28 0.57 13.22
N ALA A 69 1.91 0.35 14.37
CA ALA A 69 1.25 -0.16 15.57
C ALA A 69 0.17 0.81 16.08
N ALA A 70 0.46 2.12 16.10
CA ALA A 70 -0.51 3.14 16.46
C ALA A 70 -1.71 3.17 15.49
N PHE A 71 -1.44 3.01 14.18
CA PHE A 71 -2.47 2.88 13.16
C PHE A 71 -3.35 1.63 13.37
N LEU A 72 -2.75 0.46 13.61
CA LEU A 72 -3.50 -0.77 13.90
C LEU A 72 -4.32 -0.65 15.19
N PHE A 73 -3.78 -0.01 16.22
CA PHE A 73 -4.50 0.21 17.47
C PHE A 73 -5.72 1.12 17.27
N ALA A 74 -5.57 2.18 16.47
CA ALA A 74 -6.66 3.05 16.06
C ALA A 74 -7.74 2.27 15.28
N GLN A 75 -7.33 1.44 14.32
CA GLN A 75 -8.23 0.65 13.48
C GLN A 75 -8.98 -0.45 14.24
N THR A 76 -8.30 -1.15 15.18
CA THR A 76 -8.84 -2.35 15.84
C THR A 76 -9.68 -2.03 17.07
N ARG A 77 -9.30 -1.01 17.85
CA ARG A 77 -9.96 -0.70 19.12
C ARG A 77 -10.56 0.69 19.14
N ARG A 78 -9.72 1.73 19.19
CA ARG A 78 -10.13 3.04 19.71
C ARG A 78 -11.01 3.83 18.74
N TYR A 79 -10.80 3.65 17.43
CA TYR A 79 -11.51 4.39 16.38
C TYR A 79 -12.12 3.47 15.33
N ARG A 80 -12.38 2.19 15.68
CA ARG A 80 -12.95 1.18 14.77
C ARG A 80 -14.19 1.69 14.04
N GLN A 81 -15.05 2.44 14.74
CA GLN A 81 -16.25 3.07 14.17
C GLN A 81 -15.99 3.95 12.94
N TYR A 82 -14.81 4.57 12.83
CA TYR A 82 -14.47 5.39 11.65
C TYR A 82 -14.11 4.55 10.43
N PHE A 83 -13.70 3.30 10.63
CA PHE A 83 -13.31 2.38 9.56
C PHE A 83 -14.49 1.52 9.09
N LEU A 84 -15.62 1.51 9.80
CA LEU A 84 -16.82 0.78 9.39
C LEU A 84 -17.57 1.53 8.27
N THR A 85 -18.31 0.78 7.46
CA THR A 85 -18.97 1.32 6.27
C THR A 85 -20.33 1.88 6.69
N VAL A 86 -20.53 3.20 6.57
CA VAL A 86 -21.82 3.83 6.91
C VAL A 86 -22.93 3.23 6.04
N GLY A 87 -23.85 2.50 6.67
CA GLY A 87 -25.01 1.87 6.03
C GLY A 87 -24.85 0.39 5.61
N ALA A 88 -23.72 -0.26 5.87
CA ALA A 88 -23.59 -1.72 5.66
C ALA A 88 -23.88 -2.56 6.91
N ASP A 89 -23.90 -1.92 8.09
CA ASP A 89 -23.95 -2.58 9.40
C ASP A 89 -25.29 -2.39 10.14
N GLU A 90 -26.41 -2.21 9.43
CA GLU A 90 -27.72 -2.52 10.05
C GLU A 90 -27.92 -4.05 10.23
N ASN A 91 -26.95 -4.87 9.78
CA ASN A 91 -27.01 -6.33 9.88
C ASN A 91 -25.83 -6.97 10.66
N GLU A 92 -24.97 -6.20 11.35
CA GLU A 92 -23.94 -6.83 12.22
C GLU A 92 -24.53 -7.36 13.53
N ASP A 93 -25.66 -6.82 14.01
CA ASP A 93 -26.38 -7.35 15.18
C ASP A 93 -27.06 -8.71 14.92
N THR A 94 -27.07 -9.20 13.67
CA THR A 94 -27.59 -10.53 13.30
C THR A 94 -26.51 -11.51 12.84
N ALA A 95 -25.23 -11.14 12.92
CA ALA A 95 -24.14 -12.07 12.63
C ALA A 95 -23.98 -13.06 13.80
N ILE A 96 -24.64 -14.22 13.69
CA ILE A 96 -24.48 -15.35 14.61
C ILE A 96 -22.97 -15.63 14.76
N PRO A 97 -22.40 -15.60 15.97
CA PRO A 97 -20.99 -15.92 16.17
C PRO A 97 -20.75 -17.35 15.69
N ILE A 98 -20.07 -17.50 14.55
CA ILE A 98 -19.71 -18.83 14.04
C ILE A 98 -18.70 -19.39 15.05
N PRO A 99 -19.00 -20.49 15.76
CA PRO A 99 -18.05 -21.07 16.70
C PRO A 99 -16.83 -21.55 15.92
N ILE A 100 -15.71 -20.84 16.06
CA ILE A 100 -14.46 -21.20 15.41
C ILE A 100 -13.92 -22.44 16.12
N SER A 101 -14.14 -23.62 15.54
CA SER A 101 -13.54 -24.86 16.04
C SER A 101 -12.02 -24.81 15.89
N ASN A 102 -11.26 -25.31 16.88
CA ASN A 102 -9.80 -25.42 16.80
C ASN A 102 -9.34 -26.15 15.52
N LYS A 103 -10.14 -27.09 15.00
CA LYS A 103 -9.87 -27.78 13.73
C LYS A 103 -10.00 -26.85 12.52
N MET A 104 -11.00 -25.98 12.49
CA MET A 104 -11.16 -24.97 11.44
C MET A 104 -10.04 -23.95 11.48
N PHE A 105 -9.65 -23.49 12.68
CA PHE A 105 -8.51 -22.59 12.85
C PHE A 105 -7.20 -23.21 12.33
N ALA A 106 -6.90 -24.44 12.74
CA ALA A 106 -5.69 -25.14 12.29
C ALA A 106 -5.70 -25.38 10.78
N THR A 107 -6.83 -25.77 10.20
CA THR A 107 -6.97 -25.98 8.75
C THR A 107 -6.75 -24.68 7.99
N SER A 108 -7.40 -23.58 8.41
CA SER A 108 -7.22 -22.26 7.79
C SER A 108 -5.77 -21.77 7.90
N LEU A 109 -5.09 -21.99 9.03
CA LEU A 109 -3.69 -21.63 9.21
C LEU A 109 -2.78 -22.42 8.26
N VAL A 110 -3.01 -23.73 8.10
CA VAL A 110 -2.25 -24.56 7.17
C VAL A 110 -2.46 -24.11 5.73
N PHE A 111 -3.71 -23.90 5.31
CA PHE A 111 -4.01 -23.40 3.95
C PHE A 111 -3.42 -22.01 3.70
N LEU A 112 -3.43 -21.12 4.71
CA LEU A 112 -2.77 -19.82 4.63
C LEU A 112 -1.26 -19.98 4.35
N LEU A 113 -0.54 -20.79 5.15
CA LEU A 113 0.89 -21.01 4.96
C LEU A 113 1.22 -21.66 3.62
N VAL A 114 0.42 -22.64 3.18
CA VAL A 114 0.58 -23.29 1.87
C VAL A 114 0.36 -22.28 0.75
N SER A 115 -0.71 -21.49 0.81
CA SER A 115 -1.00 -20.46 -0.20
C SER A 115 0.11 -19.41 -0.29
N LEU A 116 0.63 -18.96 0.86
CA LEU A 116 1.75 -18.03 0.92
C LEU A 116 3.00 -18.62 0.26
N GLY A 117 3.33 -19.88 0.58
CA GLY A 117 4.45 -20.60 -0.05
C GLY A 117 4.30 -20.70 -1.58
N ILE A 118 3.11 -21.04 -2.07
CA ILE A 118 2.82 -21.11 -3.51
C ILE A 118 3.00 -19.75 -4.16
N VAL A 119 2.46 -18.68 -3.59
CA VAL A 119 2.57 -17.31 -4.14
C VAL A 119 4.03 -16.86 -4.19
N VAL A 120 4.81 -17.12 -3.14
CA VAL A 120 6.25 -16.78 -3.11
C VAL A 120 7.03 -17.57 -4.16
N LEU A 121 6.75 -18.87 -4.31
CA LEU A 121 7.38 -19.70 -5.34
C LEU A 121 7.02 -19.22 -6.75
N LEU A 122 5.75 -18.91 -7.00
CA LEU A 122 5.29 -18.35 -8.28
C LEU A 122 5.97 -17.01 -8.57
N ALA A 123 6.06 -16.11 -7.59
CA ALA A 123 6.74 -14.84 -7.77
C ALA A 123 8.21 -15.05 -8.14
N LYS A 124 8.90 -15.97 -7.45
CA LYS A 124 10.32 -16.27 -7.71
C LYS A 124 10.56 -16.91 -9.08
N THR A 125 9.67 -17.78 -9.55
CA THR A 125 9.81 -18.42 -10.87
C THR A 125 9.44 -17.47 -12.01
N LEU A 126 8.60 -16.47 -11.75
CA LEU A 126 8.11 -15.52 -12.75
C LEU A 126 9.06 -14.32 -12.95
N THR A 127 9.86 -13.96 -11.93
CA THR A 127 10.86 -12.87 -12.00
C THR A 127 11.82 -12.98 -13.20
N PRO A 128 12.51 -14.11 -13.47
CA PRO A 128 13.47 -14.20 -14.57
C PRO A 128 12.80 -14.02 -15.94
N THR A 129 11.58 -14.55 -16.09
CA THR A 129 10.80 -14.42 -17.32
C THR A 129 10.43 -12.96 -17.58
N ILE A 130 9.98 -12.23 -16.56
CA ILE A 130 9.69 -10.79 -16.68
C ILE A 130 10.97 -10.01 -17.00
N GLU A 131 12.09 -10.30 -16.31
CA GLU A 131 13.36 -9.63 -16.55
C GLU A 131 13.84 -9.87 -18.00
N GLY A 132 13.71 -11.09 -18.52
CA GLY A 132 14.05 -11.41 -19.91
C GLY A 132 13.21 -10.63 -20.93
N ILE A 133 11.91 -10.49 -20.69
CA ILE A 133 11.02 -9.69 -21.55
C ILE A 133 11.42 -8.20 -21.51
N ILE A 134 11.60 -7.63 -20.32
CA ILE A 134 11.90 -6.20 -20.16
C ILE A 134 13.27 -5.85 -20.75
N THR A 135 14.29 -6.67 -20.48
CA THR A 135 15.62 -6.48 -21.05
C THR A 135 15.65 -6.71 -22.56
N GLY A 136 14.83 -7.63 -23.08
CA GLY A 136 14.66 -7.85 -24.51
C GLY A 136 14.12 -6.64 -25.28
N TYR A 137 13.27 -5.83 -24.64
CA TYR A 137 12.76 -4.57 -25.19
C TYR A 137 13.63 -3.34 -24.83
N GLN A 138 14.83 -3.53 -24.27
CA GLN A 138 15.71 -2.45 -23.80
C GLN A 138 15.05 -1.50 -22.80
N LEU A 139 14.10 -2.00 -22.02
CA LEU A 139 13.42 -1.26 -20.96
C LEU A 139 14.24 -1.30 -19.66
N PRO A 140 14.08 -0.30 -18.77
CA PRO A 140 14.85 -0.20 -17.53
C PRO A 140 14.49 -1.30 -16.53
N LYS A 141 15.50 -1.81 -15.82
CA LYS A 141 15.34 -2.90 -14.82
C LYS A 141 14.38 -2.53 -13.68
N SER A 142 14.25 -1.25 -13.33
CA SER A 142 13.28 -0.77 -12.32
C SER A 142 11.84 -1.16 -12.66
N LEU A 143 11.52 -1.32 -13.95
CA LEU A 143 10.20 -1.73 -14.42
C LEU A 143 9.86 -3.18 -14.00
N VAL A 144 10.86 -4.05 -13.83
CA VAL A 144 10.66 -5.43 -13.33
C VAL A 144 9.98 -5.39 -11.96
N GLY A 145 10.46 -4.53 -11.06
CA GLY A 145 9.88 -4.35 -9.73
C GLY A 145 8.44 -3.84 -9.80
N VAL A 146 8.15 -2.88 -10.68
CA VAL A 146 6.80 -2.32 -10.86
C VAL A 146 5.82 -3.38 -11.37
N VAL A 147 6.21 -4.19 -12.35
CA VAL A 147 5.34 -5.25 -12.91
C VAL A 147 5.10 -6.35 -11.87
N ILE A 148 6.13 -6.80 -11.16
CA ILE A 148 5.99 -7.81 -10.10
C ILE A 148 5.08 -7.28 -8.99
N ALA A 149 5.27 -6.04 -8.54
CA ALA A 149 4.40 -5.41 -7.56
C ALA A 149 2.95 -5.37 -8.07
N ALA A 150 2.71 -4.95 -9.32
CA ALA A 150 1.36 -4.91 -9.89
C ALA A 150 0.67 -6.28 -9.90
N ILE A 151 1.40 -7.36 -10.17
CA ILE A 151 0.87 -8.74 -10.15
C ILE A 151 0.52 -9.16 -8.71
N ILE A 152 1.42 -8.90 -7.74
CA ILE A 152 1.22 -9.28 -6.34
C ILE A 152 0.05 -8.53 -5.71
N LEU A 153 -0.12 -7.24 -6.04
CA LEU A 153 -1.20 -6.38 -5.54
C LEU A 153 -2.54 -6.59 -6.27
N LEU A 154 -2.58 -7.39 -7.35
CA LEU A 154 -3.76 -7.56 -8.19
C LEU A 154 -4.97 -8.14 -7.44
N PRO A 155 -4.85 -9.19 -6.61
CA PRO A 155 -5.98 -9.72 -5.85
C PRO A 155 -6.60 -8.66 -4.93
N GLU A 156 -5.78 -7.90 -4.21
CA GLU A 156 -6.26 -6.82 -3.32
C GLU A 156 -6.89 -5.68 -4.11
N ALA A 157 -6.29 -5.29 -5.24
CA ALA A 157 -6.85 -4.29 -6.13
C ALA A 157 -8.24 -4.70 -6.65
N SER A 158 -8.40 -5.97 -7.03
CA SER A 158 -9.68 -6.51 -7.50
C SER A 158 -10.75 -6.52 -6.40
N ALA A 159 -10.38 -6.91 -5.18
CA ALA A 159 -11.27 -6.87 -4.02
C ALA A 159 -11.71 -5.43 -3.69
N ALA A 160 -10.79 -4.46 -3.75
CA ALA A 160 -11.10 -3.05 -3.54
C ALA A 160 -12.05 -2.51 -4.63
N ILE A 161 -11.79 -2.81 -5.90
CA ILE A 161 -12.65 -2.38 -7.01
C ILE A 161 -14.06 -2.99 -6.87
N LEU A 162 -14.17 -4.26 -6.49
CA LEU A 162 -15.44 -4.93 -6.29
C LEU A 162 -16.23 -4.29 -5.13
N ALA A 163 -15.56 -3.94 -4.03
CA ALA A 163 -16.18 -3.23 -2.92
C ALA A 163 -16.70 -1.85 -3.36
N ALA A 164 -15.91 -1.09 -4.14
CA ALA A 164 -16.33 0.20 -4.68
C ALA A 164 -17.57 0.07 -5.58
N ARG A 165 -17.61 -0.98 -6.43
CA ARG A 165 -18.77 -1.33 -7.27
C ARG A 165 -20.02 -1.74 -6.49
N LYS A 166 -19.87 -2.21 -5.25
CA LYS A 166 -20.97 -2.59 -4.34
C LYS A 166 -21.39 -1.45 -3.40
N ASN A 167 -21.03 -0.22 -3.73
CA ASN A 167 -21.26 0.95 -2.90
C ASN A 167 -20.54 0.95 -1.53
N ARG A 168 -19.46 0.18 -1.39
CA ARG A 168 -18.66 0.08 -0.16
C ARG A 168 -17.30 0.75 -0.34
N LEU A 169 -17.33 2.06 -0.61
CA LEU A 169 -16.10 2.82 -0.90
C LEU A 169 -15.18 2.88 0.33
N GLN A 170 -15.71 3.00 1.55
CA GLN A 170 -14.91 2.95 2.78
C GLN A 170 -14.07 1.67 2.86
N THR A 171 -14.66 0.49 2.61
CA THR A 171 -13.93 -0.78 2.57
C THR A 171 -12.81 -0.77 1.55
N SER A 172 -13.06 -0.17 0.38
CA SER A 172 -12.08 -0.07 -0.70
C SER A 172 -10.89 0.82 -0.33
N ILE A 173 -11.17 1.95 0.34
CA ILE A 173 -10.15 2.89 0.82
C ILE A 173 -9.35 2.25 1.97
N ASN A 174 -10.01 1.61 2.93
CA ASN A 174 -9.35 0.91 4.03
C ASN A 174 -8.43 -0.19 3.51
N LEU A 175 -8.88 -0.99 2.53
CA LEU A 175 -8.07 -2.04 1.93
C LEU A 175 -6.85 -1.43 1.21
N SER A 176 -7.04 -0.33 0.46
CA SER A 176 -5.97 0.32 -0.30
C SER A 176 -4.91 0.98 0.61
N LEU A 177 -5.33 1.84 1.53
CA LEU A 177 -4.43 2.59 2.41
C LEU A 177 -3.83 1.67 3.50
N GLY A 178 -4.63 0.75 4.03
CA GLY A 178 -4.18 -0.25 5.00
C GLY A 178 -3.14 -1.19 4.42
N SER A 179 -3.35 -1.68 3.18
CA SER A 179 -2.35 -2.47 2.45
C SER A 179 -1.06 -1.68 2.25
N ALA A 180 -1.13 -0.45 1.73
CA ALA A 180 0.07 0.37 1.53
C ALA A 180 0.85 0.62 2.83
N LEU A 181 0.16 0.92 3.93
CA LEU A 181 0.75 1.08 5.26
C LEU A 181 1.41 -0.21 5.76
N ALA A 182 0.76 -1.36 5.59
CA ALA A 182 1.31 -2.65 5.99
C ALA A 182 2.53 -3.03 5.14
N SER A 183 2.43 -2.87 3.82
CA SER A 183 3.52 -3.16 2.88
C SER A 183 4.76 -2.35 3.23
N ILE A 184 4.65 -1.04 3.45
CA ILE A 184 5.84 -0.20 3.73
C ILE A 184 6.26 -0.33 5.20
N GLY A 185 5.29 -0.21 6.12
CA GLY A 185 5.53 -0.16 7.56
C GLY A 185 6.06 -1.45 8.17
N LEU A 186 5.80 -2.61 7.55
CA LEU A 186 6.36 -3.90 8.00
C LEU A 186 7.54 -4.37 7.14
N THR A 187 7.52 -4.16 5.82
CA THR A 187 8.60 -4.67 4.95
C THR A 187 9.92 -3.96 5.23
N ILE A 188 9.91 -2.64 5.43
CA ILE A 188 11.15 -1.88 5.62
C ILE A 188 11.89 -2.30 6.91
N PRO A 189 11.22 -2.43 8.07
CA PRO A 189 11.87 -2.98 9.27
C PRO A 189 12.41 -4.41 9.07
N VAL A 190 11.67 -5.28 8.39
CA VAL A 190 12.11 -6.66 8.14
C VAL A 190 13.35 -6.67 7.24
N VAL A 191 13.33 -5.91 6.16
CA VAL A 191 14.46 -5.79 5.23
C VAL A 191 15.66 -5.15 5.93
N ALA A 192 15.44 -4.14 6.78
CA ALA A 192 16.50 -3.52 7.57
C ALA A 192 17.21 -4.53 8.48
N VAL A 193 16.45 -5.39 9.18
CA VAL A 193 17.02 -6.46 10.02
C VAL A 193 17.87 -7.41 9.19
N VAL A 194 17.37 -7.85 8.03
CA VAL A 194 18.11 -8.74 7.12
C VAL A 194 19.39 -8.08 6.61
N CYS A 195 19.33 -6.82 6.19
CA CYS A 195 20.49 -6.08 5.71
C CYS A 195 21.57 -5.90 6.79
N ILE A 196 21.17 -5.64 8.04
CA ILE A 196 22.11 -5.54 9.17
C ILE A 196 22.74 -6.90 9.47
N MET A 197 21.96 -7.99 9.44
CA MET A 197 22.49 -9.34 9.71
C MET A 197 23.43 -9.85 8.61
N MET A 198 23.25 -9.38 7.37
CA MET A 198 24.04 -9.80 6.21
C MET A 198 25.12 -8.79 5.80
N ASP A 199 25.30 -7.72 6.56
CA ASP A 199 26.22 -6.61 6.24
C ASP A 199 26.06 -6.06 4.81
N MET A 200 24.81 -6.01 4.31
CA MET A 200 24.51 -5.56 2.95
C MET A 200 24.00 -4.10 2.95
N PRO A 201 24.61 -3.20 2.13
CA PRO A 201 24.12 -1.84 2.00
C PRO A 201 22.79 -1.82 1.23
N ILE A 202 21.77 -1.19 1.80
CA ILE A 202 20.47 -0.99 1.15
C ILE A 202 20.27 0.47 0.74
N ILE A 203 19.93 0.67 -0.54
CA ILE A 203 19.51 1.96 -1.06
C ILE A 203 18.01 2.08 -0.82
N LEU A 204 17.64 2.90 0.17
CA LEU A 204 16.25 3.20 0.51
C LEU A 204 15.79 4.52 -0.11
N GLY A 205 16.71 5.48 -0.23
CA GLY A 205 16.38 6.81 -0.71
C GLY A 205 16.04 6.81 -2.20
N LEU A 206 14.90 7.42 -2.53
CA LEU A 206 14.44 7.60 -3.90
C LEU A 206 15.24 8.70 -4.60
N ASP A 207 15.30 8.62 -5.93
CA ASP A 207 15.80 9.71 -6.77
C ASP A 207 14.83 10.91 -6.73
N ILE A 208 15.36 12.10 -7.09
CA ILE A 208 14.60 13.37 -7.01
C ILE A 208 13.30 13.30 -7.85
N LYS A 209 13.32 12.66 -9.03
CA LYS A 209 12.13 12.56 -9.88
C LYS A 209 11.07 11.69 -9.21
N SER A 210 11.48 10.54 -8.67
CA SER A 210 10.60 9.64 -7.91
C SER A 210 10.05 10.30 -6.64
N ILE A 211 10.83 11.14 -5.95
CA ILE A 211 10.36 11.92 -4.79
C ILE A 211 9.27 12.90 -5.20
N ILE A 212 9.45 13.63 -6.32
CA ILE A 212 8.45 14.57 -6.84
C ILE A 212 7.16 13.83 -7.22
N LEU A 213 7.26 12.69 -7.91
CA LEU A 213 6.09 11.88 -8.29
C LEU A 213 5.37 11.28 -7.08
N LEU A 214 6.13 10.83 -6.07
CA LEU A 214 5.58 10.36 -4.81
C LEU A 214 4.84 11.48 -4.06
N ALA A 215 5.45 12.66 -3.97
CA ALA A 215 4.83 13.83 -3.36
C ALA A 215 3.55 14.23 -4.10
N LEU A 216 3.58 14.28 -5.44
CA LEU A 216 2.41 14.55 -6.26
C LEU A 216 1.30 13.52 -6.01
N SER A 217 1.65 12.23 -5.93
CA SER A 217 0.70 11.14 -5.67
C SER A 217 0.04 11.27 -4.30
N VAL A 218 0.84 11.39 -3.24
CA VAL A 218 0.35 11.52 -1.87
C VAL A 218 -0.50 12.78 -1.70
N PHE A 219 -0.05 13.91 -2.25
CA PHE A 219 -0.79 15.18 -2.21
C PHE A 219 -2.13 15.10 -2.95
N THR A 220 -2.13 14.49 -4.14
CA THR A 220 -3.37 14.28 -4.92
C THR A 220 -4.34 13.38 -4.16
N VAL A 221 -3.85 12.31 -3.53
CA VAL A 221 -4.69 11.42 -2.70
C VAL A 221 -5.28 12.20 -1.52
N MET A 222 -4.47 13.00 -0.81
CA MET A 222 -4.95 13.85 0.29
C MET A 222 -6.07 14.80 -0.14
N LEU A 223 -5.89 15.52 -1.23
CA LEU A 223 -6.92 16.41 -1.77
C LEU A 223 -8.17 15.64 -2.20
N SER A 224 -7.99 14.53 -2.92
CA SER A 224 -9.10 13.73 -3.44
C SER A 224 -10.00 13.15 -2.34
N LEU A 225 -9.42 12.84 -1.18
CA LEU A 225 -10.16 12.20 -0.10
C LEU A 225 -10.57 13.17 1.02
N SER A 226 -10.14 14.44 0.98
CA SER A 226 -10.46 15.44 2.00
C SER A 226 -11.97 15.75 2.10
N SER A 227 -12.69 15.66 0.97
CA SER A 227 -14.12 16.00 0.88
C SER A 227 -15.07 14.96 1.53
N GLY A 228 -14.64 13.72 1.79
CA GLY A 228 -15.52 12.65 2.27
C GLY A 228 -16.50 12.10 1.23
N LYS A 229 -16.40 12.54 -0.02
CA LYS A 229 -17.23 12.13 -1.16
C LYS A 229 -16.37 11.70 -2.34
N SER A 230 -16.81 10.70 -3.09
CA SER A 230 -16.15 10.26 -4.32
C SER A 230 -16.39 11.24 -5.47
N ASN A 231 -15.38 11.41 -6.33
CA ASN A 231 -15.52 12.11 -7.60
C ASN A 231 -14.74 11.37 -8.68
N ILE A 232 -15.34 11.22 -9.87
CA ILE A 232 -14.72 10.55 -11.03
C ILE A 232 -13.46 11.30 -11.47
N VAL A 233 -13.47 12.64 -11.43
CA VAL A 233 -12.32 13.47 -11.85
C VAL A 233 -11.10 13.13 -11.00
N TYR A 234 -11.27 12.94 -9.69
CA TYR A 234 -10.17 12.55 -8.81
C TYR A 234 -9.62 11.17 -9.17
N GLY A 235 -10.50 10.23 -9.54
CA GLY A 235 -10.11 8.91 -10.03
C GLY A 235 -9.25 8.98 -11.29
N VAL A 236 -9.67 9.79 -12.27
CA VAL A 236 -8.93 10.01 -13.52
C VAL A 236 -7.57 10.64 -13.24
N VAL A 237 -7.49 11.70 -12.43
CA VAL A 237 -6.22 12.37 -12.11
C VAL A 237 -5.23 11.41 -11.43
N LEU A 238 -5.69 10.59 -10.49
CA LEU A 238 -4.84 9.58 -9.84
C LEU A 238 -4.33 8.51 -10.81
N LEU A 239 -5.15 8.10 -11.78
CA LEU A 239 -4.73 7.17 -12.82
C LEU A 239 -3.72 7.80 -13.78
N VAL A 240 -3.93 9.04 -14.19
CA VAL A 240 -2.98 9.78 -15.04
C VAL A 240 -1.64 9.93 -14.32
N ASN A 241 -1.63 10.21 -13.02
CA ASN A 241 -0.38 10.27 -12.24
C ASN A 241 0.34 8.91 -12.20
N LEU A 242 -0.39 7.80 -12.04
CA LEU A 242 0.19 6.46 -12.14
C LEU A 242 0.79 6.20 -13.53
N PHE A 243 0.08 6.57 -14.60
CA PHE A 243 0.60 6.42 -15.97
C PHE A 243 1.82 7.33 -16.21
N ALA A 244 1.82 8.56 -15.67
CA ALA A 244 2.96 9.46 -15.74
C ALA A 244 4.19 8.85 -15.04
N PHE A 245 4.02 8.23 -13.87
CA PHE A 245 5.10 7.51 -13.19
C PHE A 245 5.68 6.38 -14.05
N ILE A 246 4.84 5.56 -14.65
CA ILE A 246 5.30 4.46 -15.53
C ILE A 246 5.98 5.03 -16.78
N PHE A 247 5.39 6.04 -17.40
CA PHE A 247 5.91 6.68 -18.60
C PHE A 247 7.28 7.31 -18.36
N LEU A 248 7.43 8.11 -17.30
CA LEU A 248 8.70 8.74 -16.94
C LEU A 248 9.75 7.74 -16.44
N MET A 249 9.33 6.55 -15.98
CA MET A 249 10.28 5.49 -15.70
C MET A 249 10.87 4.90 -16.99
N ILE A 250 10.06 4.74 -18.04
CA ILE A 250 10.49 4.22 -19.34
C ILE A 250 11.26 5.29 -20.14
N TYR A 251 10.77 6.52 -20.10
CA TYR A 251 11.32 7.70 -20.78
C TYR A 251 11.69 8.77 -19.74
N PRO A 252 12.89 8.65 -19.12
CA PRO A 252 13.31 9.47 -17.99
C PRO A 252 13.59 10.94 -18.30
#